data_AF-A0A969G4G9-F1
#
_entry.id   AF-A0A969G4G9-F1
#
_cell.length_a   1.000
_cell.length_b   1.000
_cell.length_c   1.000
_cell.angle_alpha   90.00
_cell.angle_beta   90.00
_cell.angle_gamma   90.00
#
_symmetry.space_group_name_H-M   'P 1'
#
loop_
_entity.id
_entity.type
_entity.pdbx_description
1 polymer ?
#
loop_
_entity_poly.entity_id
_entity_poly.type
_entity_poly.pdbx_seq_one_letter_code
_entity_poly.pdbx_strand_id
1 'polypeptide(L)'
;MVNSSVPSTPQPAPLLSVSVPLGLQLNNNSQGIAIQGTNNGLILNEDYTFVTNFANQGLTHQTPQGQTIALIANGINLDGGNITAPGGAIDLWSVGEGVVRIGKNNNDFVLSDGGISSYGDLNALNSSSINTSANTSGTIDIHADNITLNNGSIIFSNTRSGNGGAINVNATGNLNLDGIVFDFPQSSPPNIMYSGIAANVRPFGTSRGGAGYHQCSGN
;
A
#
# COMPACT_ATOMS: atom_id res chain seq x y z
N MET A 1 -37.59 -67.02 -25.44
CA MET A 1 -37.67 -65.57 -25.16
C MET A 1 -36.60 -65.27 -24.13
N VAL A 2 -35.57 -64.51 -24.51
CA VAL A 2 -34.42 -64.18 -23.65
C VAL A 2 -34.69 -62.81 -23.04
N ASN A 3 -34.71 -62.71 -21.71
CA ASN A 3 -34.78 -61.43 -21.00
C ASN A 3 -33.34 -60.98 -20.70
N SER A 4 -32.83 -60.00 -21.44
CA SER A 4 -31.53 -59.37 -21.16
C SER A 4 -31.71 -58.30 -20.09
N SER A 5 -31.15 -58.50 -18.90
CA SER A 5 -30.95 -57.43 -17.93
C SER A 5 -29.71 -56.62 -18.29
N VAL A 6 -29.87 -55.31 -18.49
CA VAL A 6 -28.75 -54.38 -18.66
C VAL A 6 -28.26 -53.98 -17.27
N PRO A 7 -26.96 -54.10 -16.94
CA PRO A 7 -26.43 -53.67 -15.65
C PRO A 7 -26.34 -52.13 -15.58
N SER A 8 -26.86 -51.53 -14.51
CA SER A 8 -26.68 -50.11 -14.22
C SER A 8 -25.26 -49.85 -13.73
N THR A 9 -24.52 -48.98 -14.42
CA THR A 9 -23.18 -48.54 -13.99
C THR A 9 -23.30 -47.64 -12.75
N PRO A 10 -22.42 -47.77 -11.74
CA PRO A 10 -22.45 -46.88 -10.58
C PRO A 10 -22.10 -45.45 -11.01
N GLN A 11 -22.98 -44.50 -10.72
CA GLN A 11 -22.68 -43.08 -10.87
C GLN A 11 -21.59 -42.72 -9.85
N PRO A 12 -20.43 -42.18 -10.25
CA PRO A 12 -19.41 -41.76 -9.29
C PRO A 12 -20.00 -40.68 -8.38
N ALA A 13 -19.72 -40.78 -7.08
CA ALA A 13 -20.15 -39.78 -6.11
C ALA A 13 -19.71 -38.38 -6.56
N PRO A 14 -20.56 -37.34 -6.42
CA PRO A 14 -20.18 -35.99 -6.84
C PRO A 14 -18.92 -35.58 -6.09
N LEU A 15 -17.82 -35.36 -6.82
CA LEU A 15 -16.58 -34.92 -6.22
C LEU A 15 -16.71 -33.43 -5.93
N LEU A 16 -16.94 -33.07 -4.66
CA LEU A 16 -16.93 -31.68 -4.22
C LEU A 16 -15.46 -31.20 -4.18
N SER A 17 -14.96 -30.66 -5.28
CA SER A 17 -13.68 -29.96 -5.29
C SER A 17 -13.87 -28.56 -4.71
N VAL A 18 -13.54 -28.36 -3.43
CA VAL A 18 -13.37 -27.01 -2.90
C VAL A 18 -11.95 -26.58 -3.23
N SER A 19 -11.74 -26.00 -4.41
CA SER A 19 -10.47 -25.32 -4.68
C SER A 19 -10.50 -23.99 -3.94
N VAL A 20 -9.77 -23.90 -2.84
CA VAL A 20 -9.48 -22.60 -2.23
C VAL A 20 -8.71 -21.78 -3.26
N PRO A 21 -9.13 -20.56 -3.60
CA PRO A 21 -8.33 -19.70 -4.47
C PRO A 21 -6.91 -19.55 -3.89
N LEU A 22 -5.89 -19.49 -4.74
CA LEU A 22 -4.57 -19.00 -4.30
C LEU A 22 -4.72 -17.53 -3.90
N GLY A 23 -4.87 -17.28 -2.61
CA GLY A 23 -5.13 -15.96 -2.06
C GLY A 23 -5.28 -15.96 -0.54
N LEU A 24 -5.31 -14.76 0.03
CA LEU A 24 -5.58 -14.54 1.44
C LEU A 24 -7.06 -14.19 1.60
N GLN A 25 -7.78 -15.00 2.38
CA GLN A 25 -9.19 -14.77 2.69
C GLN A 25 -9.31 -13.95 3.99
N LEU A 26 -10.04 -12.84 3.94
CA LEU A 26 -10.41 -12.01 5.08
C LEU A 26 -11.92 -12.09 5.31
N ASN A 27 -12.32 -11.98 6.56
CA ASN A 27 -13.72 -11.91 6.97
C ASN A 27 -13.89 -10.83 8.04
N ASN A 28 -15.13 -10.57 8.43
CA ASN A 28 -15.46 -9.51 9.41
C ASN A 28 -14.81 -9.67 10.80
N ASN A 29 -14.19 -10.82 11.11
CA ASN A 29 -13.41 -11.02 12.33
C ASN A 29 -11.89 -10.87 12.12
N SER A 30 -11.42 -10.75 10.88
CA SER A 30 -10.02 -10.42 10.57
C SER A 30 -9.66 -9.11 11.26
N GLN A 31 -8.44 -9.04 11.79
CA GLN A 31 -7.95 -7.89 12.53
C GLN A 31 -7.06 -7.00 11.65
N GLY A 32 -6.88 -5.77 12.10
CA GLY A 32 -5.99 -4.81 11.46
C GLY A 32 -4.52 -5.02 11.79
N ILE A 33 -3.66 -4.37 11.02
CA ILE A 33 -2.22 -4.25 11.30
C ILE A 33 -1.95 -2.83 11.81
N ALA A 34 -1.22 -2.73 12.92
CA ALA A 34 -0.76 -1.46 13.49
C ALA A 34 0.76 -1.33 13.36
N ILE A 35 1.23 -0.22 12.78
CA ILE A 35 2.64 0.16 12.70
C ILE A 35 2.81 1.40 13.60
N GLN A 36 3.48 1.21 14.73
CA GLN A 36 3.67 2.26 15.73
C GLN A 36 5.09 2.83 15.65
N GLY A 37 5.22 4.14 15.86
CA GLY A 37 6.49 4.84 15.91
C GLY A 37 6.35 6.19 16.61
N THR A 38 7.42 6.99 16.59
CA THR A 38 7.44 8.30 17.26
C THR A 38 7.06 9.45 16.33
N ASN A 39 7.45 9.37 15.06
CA ASN A 39 7.12 10.23 13.91
C ASN A 39 8.01 9.80 12.71
N ASN A 40 7.90 10.51 11.59
CA ASN A 40 8.65 10.25 10.37
C ASN A 40 10.07 10.83 10.34
N GLY A 41 10.41 11.82 11.18
CA GLY A 41 11.72 12.46 11.21
C GLY A 41 12.14 13.15 9.90
N LEU A 42 11.20 13.38 8.96
CA LEU A 42 11.48 13.94 7.65
C LEU A 42 11.68 15.45 7.75
N ILE A 43 12.57 15.98 6.91
CA ILE A 43 12.74 17.43 6.70
C ILE A 43 12.26 17.79 5.31
N LEU A 44 11.45 18.85 5.20
CA LEU A 44 11.03 19.42 3.92
C LEU A 44 12.04 20.49 3.46
N ASN A 45 12.61 20.32 2.27
CA ASN A 45 13.46 21.32 1.64
C ASN A 45 12.63 22.47 1.02
N GLU A 46 13.31 23.57 0.70
CA GLU A 46 12.72 24.70 -0.04
C GLU A 46 12.18 24.31 -1.43
N ASP A 47 12.72 23.24 -2.02
CA ASP A 47 12.26 22.66 -3.29
C ASP A 47 11.10 21.66 -3.13
N TYR A 48 10.48 21.62 -1.94
CA TYR A 48 9.41 20.70 -1.54
C TYR A 48 9.77 19.21 -1.59
N THR A 49 11.07 18.87 -1.67
CA THR A 49 11.52 17.48 -1.55
C THR A 49 11.74 17.08 -0.10
N PHE A 50 11.36 15.84 0.25
CA PHE A 50 11.61 15.27 1.58
C PHE A 50 13.03 14.70 1.69
N VAL A 51 13.76 15.13 2.73
CA VAL A 51 15.08 14.61 3.08
C VAL A 51 14.94 13.34 3.90
N THR A 52 15.37 12.22 3.33
CA THR A 52 15.22 10.89 3.95
C THR A 52 16.36 10.50 4.89
N ASN A 53 17.45 11.28 4.98
CA ASN A 53 18.63 10.94 5.79
C ASN A 53 18.37 11.06 7.30
N PHE A 54 17.37 11.83 7.69
CA PHE A 54 16.94 12.02 9.08
C PHE A 54 15.68 11.22 9.40
N ALA A 55 15.15 10.48 8.42
CA ALA A 55 13.92 9.72 8.60
C ALA A 55 14.10 8.69 9.73
N ASN A 56 13.11 8.65 10.62
CA ASN A 56 13.09 7.62 11.65
C ASN A 56 12.86 6.25 11.01
N GLN A 57 13.51 5.24 11.59
CA GLN A 57 13.33 3.86 11.13
C GLN A 57 11.89 3.38 11.40
N GLY A 58 11.46 2.40 10.64
CA GLY A 58 10.18 1.73 10.81
C GLY A 58 10.20 0.36 10.15
N LEU A 59 9.06 -0.06 9.60
CA LEU A 59 9.00 -1.26 8.76
C LEU A 59 9.80 -0.99 7.48
N THR A 60 10.99 -1.57 7.39
CA THR A 60 11.91 -1.32 6.29
C THR A 60 12.48 -2.61 5.74
N HIS A 61 12.74 -2.63 4.44
CA HIS A 61 13.50 -3.69 3.82
C HIS A 61 14.95 -3.22 3.57
N GLN A 62 15.93 -4.03 3.98
CA GLN A 62 17.35 -3.63 4.03
C GLN A 62 18.20 -4.09 2.84
N THR A 63 17.67 -4.84 1.86
CA THR A 63 18.53 -5.32 0.76
C THR A 63 18.53 -4.39 -0.45
N PRO A 64 19.61 -4.40 -1.26
CA PRO A 64 19.70 -3.56 -2.43
C PRO A 64 18.84 -4.16 -3.55
N GLN A 65 17.77 -3.42 -3.88
CA GLN A 65 16.89 -3.54 -5.06
C GLN A 65 15.60 -4.37 -4.89
N GLY A 66 14.46 -3.66 -5.00
CA GLY A 66 13.28 -4.14 -5.73
C GLY A 66 12.27 -5.03 -4.99
N GLN A 67 12.36 -5.22 -3.67
CA GLN A 67 11.40 -6.07 -2.96
C GLN A 67 10.12 -5.33 -2.56
N THR A 68 9.01 -6.07 -2.56
CA THR A 68 7.68 -5.59 -2.16
C THR A 68 7.48 -5.75 -0.65
N ILE A 69 7.04 -4.70 0.02
CA ILE A 69 6.38 -4.79 1.33
C ILE A 69 4.87 -4.80 1.07
N ALA A 70 4.23 -5.96 1.26
CA ALA A 70 2.79 -6.10 1.08
C ALA A 70 2.10 -6.30 2.45
N LEU A 71 1.13 -5.44 2.77
CA LEU A 71 0.28 -5.58 3.96
C LEU A 71 -1.17 -5.81 3.52
N ILE A 72 -1.78 -6.89 4.00
CA ILE A 72 -3.18 -7.23 3.72
C ILE A 72 -3.87 -7.50 5.06
N ALA A 73 -4.82 -6.65 5.46
CA ALA A 73 -5.47 -6.70 6.77
C ALA A 73 -6.83 -6.01 6.77
N ASN A 74 -7.67 -6.24 7.78
CA ASN A 74 -8.90 -5.48 7.97
C ASN A 74 -8.60 -4.23 8.81
N GLY A 75 -8.12 -3.19 8.14
CA GLY A 75 -7.59 -1.99 8.79
C GLY A 75 -6.06 -1.96 8.78
N ILE A 76 -5.49 -0.85 8.32
CA ILE A 76 -4.04 -0.59 8.39
C ILE A 76 -3.85 0.76 9.09
N ASN A 77 -3.23 0.76 10.27
CA ASN A 77 -3.02 1.97 11.07
C ASN A 77 -1.54 2.24 11.29
N LEU A 78 -1.05 3.36 10.79
CA LEU A 78 0.26 3.90 11.10
C LEU A 78 0.06 5.03 12.12
N ASP A 79 0.61 4.87 13.32
CA ASP A 79 0.57 5.90 14.37
C ASP A 79 2.00 6.30 14.72
N GLY A 80 2.47 7.40 14.15
CA GLY A 80 3.88 7.81 14.17
C GLY A 80 4.82 6.81 13.49
N GLY A 81 4.28 5.74 12.89
CA GLY A 81 5.00 4.65 12.24
C GLY A 81 5.40 4.97 10.80
N ASN A 82 6.45 4.29 10.34
CA ASN A 82 7.03 4.48 9.01
C ASN A 82 7.11 3.15 8.24
N ILE A 83 6.78 3.16 6.95
CA ILE A 83 7.02 2.06 6.01
C ILE A 83 7.97 2.56 4.92
N THR A 84 9.10 1.88 4.71
CA THR A 84 10.13 2.32 3.76
C THR A 84 10.63 1.16 2.91
N ALA A 85 10.50 1.28 1.59
CA ALA A 85 11.01 0.32 0.60
C ALA A 85 11.78 1.06 -0.51
N PRO A 86 13.06 1.41 -0.30
CA PRO A 86 13.81 2.24 -1.25
C PRO A 86 13.93 1.56 -2.63
N GLY A 87 13.30 2.15 -3.65
CA GLY A 87 13.29 1.58 -5.01
C GLY A 87 12.53 0.26 -5.16
N GLY A 88 11.81 -0.18 -4.12
CA GLY A 88 10.94 -1.35 -4.12
C GLY A 88 9.45 -0.98 -4.15
N ALA A 89 8.57 -1.95 -3.97
CA ALA A 89 7.12 -1.72 -3.97
C ALA A 89 6.56 -1.70 -2.54
N ILE A 90 5.51 -0.92 -2.31
CA ILE A 90 4.69 -0.99 -1.10
C ILE A 90 3.23 -1.19 -1.52
N ASP A 91 2.66 -2.34 -1.17
CA ASP A 91 1.26 -2.69 -1.49
C ASP A 91 0.45 -2.76 -0.19
N LEU A 92 -0.51 -1.86 0.00
CA LEU A 92 -1.34 -1.81 1.21
C LEU A 92 -2.80 -2.07 0.83
N TRP A 93 -3.32 -3.23 1.24
CA TRP A 93 -4.69 -3.66 0.97
C TRP A 93 -5.45 -3.79 2.29
N SER A 94 -6.19 -2.75 2.65
CA SER A 94 -7.08 -2.77 3.80
C SER A 94 -8.41 -3.40 3.39
N VAL A 95 -8.59 -4.69 3.65
CA VAL A 95 -9.73 -5.50 3.21
C VAL A 95 -10.53 -5.98 4.41
N GLY A 96 -11.79 -5.57 4.49
CA GLY A 96 -12.71 -6.00 5.54
C GLY A 96 -13.14 -7.45 5.34
N GLU A 97 -13.68 -7.74 4.16
CA GLU A 97 -14.20 -9.06 3.81
C GLU A 97 -13.92 -9.38 2.33
N GLY A 98 -13.54 -10.63 2.07
CA GLY A 98 -13.34 -11.16 0.73
C GLY A 98 -11.99 -11.84 0.55
N VAL A 99 -11.50 -11.90 -0.68
CA VAL A 99 -10.26 -12.60 -1.03
C VAL A 99 -9.32 -11.68 -1.78
N VAL A 100 -8.07 -11.57 -1.32
CA VAL A 100 -6.97 -10.98 -2.09
C VAL A 100 -6.19 -12.10 -2.76
N ARG A 101 -6.15 -12.11 -4.09
CA ARG A 101 -5.36 -13.09 -4.85
C ARG A 101 -3.89 -12.71 -4.82
N ILE A 102 -3.05 -13.68 -4.51
CA ILE A 102 -1.60 -13.52 -4.48
C ILE A 102 -1.03 -14.27 -5.69
N GLY A 103 -0.54 -13.49 -6.66
CA GLY A 103 0.13 -13.98 -7.85
C GLY A 103 1.62 -13.67 -7.86
N LYS A 104 2.29 -14.14 -8.92
CA LYS A 104 3.70 -13.86 -9.18
C LYS A 104 3.86 -13.44 -10.64
N ASN A 105 4.58 -12.35 -10.88
CA ASN A 105 4.96 -11.91 -12.22
C ASN A 105 6.48 -11.66 -12.26
N ASN A 106 7.23 -12.41 -13.07
CA ASN A 106 8.68 -12.24 -13.26
C ASN A 106 9.53 -12.08 -11.97
N ASN A 107 9.12 -12.74 -10.88
CA ASN A 107 9.69 -12.69 -9.53
C ASN A 107 9.10 -11.70 -8.53
N ASP A 108 8.20 -10.83 -8.97
CA ASP A 108 7.49 -9.91 -8.09
C ASP A 108 6.15 -10.48 -7.64
N PHE A 109 5.78 -10.22 -6.39
CA PHE A 109 4.44 -10.50 -5.90
C PHE A 109 3.47 -9.52 -6.55
N VAL A 110 2.33 -10.03 -7.00
CA VAL A 110 1.25 -9.20 -7.56
C VAL A 110 -0.02 -9.51 -6.79
N LEU A 111 -0.60 -8.48 -6.19
CA LEU A 111 -1.91 -8.57 -5.54
C LEU A 111 -3.01 -8.21 -6.52
N SER A 112 -4.14 -8.88 -6.41
CA SER A 112 -5.33 -8.57 -7.22
C SER A 112 -6.60 -8.90 -6.45
N ASP A 113 -7.68 -8.23 -6.82
CA ASP A 113 -9.01 -8.49 -6.28
C ASP A 113 -9.46 -9.93 -6.64
N GLY A 114 -9.78 -10.72 -5.61
CA GLY A 114 -10.28 -12.08 -5.71
C GLY A 114 -11.76 -12.23 -5.39
N GLY A 115 -12.50 -11.13 -5.29
CA GLY A 115 -13.86 -11.06 -4.75
C GLY A 115 -13.88 -10.36 -3.39
N ILE A 116 -13.32 -9.16 -3.33
CA ILE A 116 -13.40 -8.26 -2.17
C ILE A 116 -14.80 -7.67 -2.10
N SER A 117 -15.49 -7.90 -0.99
CA SER A 117 -16.84 -7.38 -0.75
C SER A 117 -16.85 -6.10 0.08
N SER A 118 -15.82 -5.88 0.90
CA SER A 118 -15.64 -4.64 1.64
C SER A 118 -14.16 -4.34 1.86
N TYR A 119 -13.81 -3.06 1.80
CA TYR A 119 -12.52 -2.56 2.24
C TYR A 119 -12.60 -2.08 3.70
N GLY A 120 -11.48 -2.14 4.41
CA GLY A 120 -11.29 -1.49 5.70
C GLY A 120 -10.55 -0.16 5.51
N ASP A 121 -10.35 0.59 6.59
CA ASP A 121 -9.69 1.90 6.51
C ASP A 121 -8.16 1.78 6.50
N LEU A 122 -7.50 2.80 5.92
CA LEU A 122 -6.10 3.07 6.11
C LEU A 122 -5.92 4.43 6.78
N ASN A 123 -5.23 4.45 7.91
CA ASN A 123 -4.96 5.67 8.67
C ASN A 123 -3.46 5.84 8.86
N ALA A 124 -2.91 6.98 8.48
CA ALA A 124 -1.57 7.41 8.84
C ALA A 124 -1.68 8.68 9.68
N LEU A 125 -1.26 8.60 10.93
CA LEU A 125 -1.49 9.58 11.97
C LEU A 125 -0.15 10.00 12.59
N ASN A 126 -0.14 11.17 13.23
CA ASN A 126 0.97 11.63 14.07
C ASN A 126 2.33 11.62 13.36
N SER A 127 2.40 12.29 12.20
CA SER A 127 3.58 12.37 11.35
C SER A 127 4.09 10.99 10.91
N SER A 128 3.22 10.11 10.42
CA SER A 128 3.63 8.83 9.81
C SER A 128 4.20 8.98 8.41
N SER A 129 4.84 7.95 7.87
CA SER A 129 5.29 7.96 6.47
C SER A 129 5.22 6.62 5.73
N ILE A 130 4.96 6.71 4.42
CA ILE A 130 5.05 5.59 3.47
C ILE A 130 5.95 6.05 2.30
N ASN A 131 7.08 5.37 2.09
CA ASN A 131 8.18 5.91 1.31
C ASN A 131 8.88 4.87 0.41
N THR A 132 9.02 5.18 -0.89
CA THR A 132 9.81 4.36 -1.84
C THR A 132 10.96 5.12 -2.52
N SER A 133 11.34 6.27 -1.97
CA SER A 133 12.38 7.17 -2.50
C SER A 133 13.71 6.46 -2.74
N ALA A 134 14.29 6.66 -3.92
CA ALA A 134 15.58 6.08 -4.33
C ALA A 134 16.14 6.76 -5.59
N ASN A 135 17.26 6.26 -6.11
CA ASN A 135 17.79 6.72 -7.40
C ASN A 135 16.79 6.45 -8.53
N THR A 136 16.38 5.19 -8.67
CA THR A 136 15.15 4.77 -9.37
C THR A 136 14.12 4.51 -8.29
N SER A 137 13.09 5.35 -8.22
CA SER A 137 12.09 5.24 -7.15
C SER A 137 11.10 4.11 -7.45
N GLY A 138 10.56 3.50 -6.40
CA GLY A 138 9.64 2.36 -6.54
C GLY A 138 8.16 2.75 -6.52
N THR A 139 7.27 1.76 -6.44
CA THR A 139 5.80 1.95 -6.53
C THR A 139 5.13 1.90 -5.17
N ILE A 140 4.01 2.62 -5.03
CA ILE A 140 3.13 2.55 -3.86
C ILE A 140 1.72 2.32 -4.38
N ASP A 141 1.09 1.23 -3.96
CA ASP A 141 -0.27 0.86 -4.36
C ASP A 141 -1.12 0.66 -3.10
N ILE A 142 -2.17 1.46 -2.95
CA ILE A 142 -3.03 1.47 -1.75
C ILE A 142 -4.49 1.24 -2.14
N HIS A 143 -5.14 0.31 -1.44
CA HIS A 143 -6.56 0.00 -1.55
C HIS A 143 -7.20 -0.02 -0.16
N ALA A 144 -8.19 0.84 0.07
CA ALA A 144 -8.91 0.94 1.35
C ALA A 144 -10.30 1.54 1.14
N ASP A 145 -11.13 1.52 2.18
CA ASP A 145 -12.39 2.25 2.18
C ASP A 145 -12.12 3.74 2.36
N ASN A 146 -11.76 4.15 3.57
CA ASN A 146 -11.27 5.51 3.82
C ASN A 146 -9.75 5.51 3.95
N ILE A 147 -9.11 6.55 3.41
CA ILE A 147 -7.68 6.80 3.51
C ILE A 147 -7.48 8.15 4.20
N THR A 148 -6.90 8.13 5.39
CA THR A 148 -6.63 9.34 6.17
C THR A 148 -5.13 9.55 6.33
N LEU A 149 -4.63 10.70 5.90
CA LEU A 149 -3.32 11.21 6.28
C LEU A 149 -3.53 12.41 7.20
N ASN A 150 -3.13 12.29 8.47
CA ASN A 150 -3.36 13.31 9.48
C ASN A 150 -2.07 13.78 10.17
N ASN A 151 -2.04 15.03 10.60
CA ASN A 151 -0.97 15.64 11.40
C ASN A 151 0.43 15.40 10.79
N GLY A 152 0.66 15.88 9.56
CA GLY A 152 1.99 15.81 8.93
C GLY A 152 2.37 14.43 8.37
N SER A 153 1.39 13.55 8.20
CA SER A 153 1.62 12.19 7.64
C SER A 153 1.72 12.22 6.12
N ILE A 154 2.71 11.53 5.55
CA ILE A 154 3.06 11.68 4.13
C ILE A 154 3.24 10.34 3.41
N ILE A 155 2.66 10.22 2.22
CA ILE A 155 2.99 9.19 1.23
C ILE A 155 3.86 9.83 0.17
N PHE A 156 5.08 9.32 -0.06
CA PHE A 156 5.94 9.96 -1.05
C PHE A 156 6.94 9.05 -1.73
N SER A 157 7.38 9.51 -2.90
CA SER A 157 8.41 8.86 -3.69
C SER A 157 9.28 9.90 -4.40
N ASN A 158 10.52 10.05 -3.93
CA ASN A 158 11.51 10.95 -4.52
C ASN A 158 12.45 10.16 -5.43
N THR A 159 12.46 10.47 -6.73
CA THR A 159 13.38 9.94 -7.74
C THR A 159 14.60 10.86 -7.88
N ARG A 160 15.81 10.33 -7.71
CA ARG A 160 17.04 11.16 -7.76
C ARG A 160 17.70 11.23 -9.14
N SER A 161 17.74 10.13 -9.89
CA SER A 161 18.49 10.07 -11.16
C SER A 161 18.00 9.04 -12.18
N GLY A 162 17.12 8.12 -11.77
CA GLY A 162 16.59 7.05 -12.62
C GLY A 162 15.13 7.31 -13.03
N ASN A 163 14.41 6.22 -13.30
CA ASN A 163 12.99 6.28 -13.61
C ASN A 163 12.16 6.55 -12.35
N GLY A 164 11.12 7.37 -12.52
CA GLY A 164 10.09 7.58 -11.50
C GLY A 164 9.18 6.36 -11.33
N GLY A 165 8.73 6.14 -10.10
CA GLY A 165 7.71 5.16 -9.74
C GLY A 165 6.33 5.81 -9.64
N ALA A 166 5.28 4.99 -9.60
CA ALA A 166 3.90 5.45 -9.47
C ALA A 166 3.45 5.39 -8.00
N ILE A 167 2.58 6.32 -7.62
CA ILE A 167 1.79 6.25 -6.38
C ILE A 167 0.33 6.16 -6.80
N ASN A 168 -0.29 5.01 -6.58
CA ASN A 168 -1.69 4.74 -6.87
C ASN A 168 -2.44 4.61 -5.55
N VAL A 169 -3.45 5.45 -5.37
CA VAL A 169 -4.27 5.48 -4.15
C VAL A 169 -5.72 5.28 -4.53
N ASN A 170 -6.30 4.17 -4.08
CA ASN A 170 -7.66 3.76 -4.35
C ASN A 170 -8.45 3.71 -3.03
N ALA A 171 -9.24 4.76 -2.79
CA ALA A 171 -10.21 4.82 -1.71
C ALA A 171 -11.60 4.57 -2.30
N THR A 172 -12.36 3.60 -1.79
CA THR A 172 -13.77 3.41 -2.18
C THR A 172 -14.69 4.42 -1.50
N GLY A 173 -14.29 4.92 -0.33
CA GLY A 173 -14.90 6.00 0.43
C GLY A 173 -14.12 7.31 0.25
N ASN A 174 -13.61 7.86 1.35
CA ASN A 174 -12.97 9.18 1.35
C ASN A 174 -11.44 9.11 1.31
N LEU A 175 -10.82 10.08 0.63
CA LEU A 175 -9.41 10.43 0.82
C LEU A 175 -9.34 11.73 1.62
N ASN A 176 -8.90 11.66 2.88
CA ASN A 176 -8.76 12.80 3.78
C ASN A 176 -7.27 13.14 4.00
N LEU A 177 -6.89 14.37 3.66
CA LEU A 177 -5.54 14.90 3.84
C LEU A 177 -5.63 16.14 4.74
N ASP A 178 -5.33 15.96 6.03
CA ASP A 178 -5.62 16.99 7.04
C ASP A 178 -4.46 17.22 8.00
N GLY A 179 -4.30 18.47 8.43
CA GLY A 179 -3.34 18.85 9.44
C GLY A 179 -1.92 19.12 8.93
N ILE A 180 -1.22 19.92 9.74
CA ILE A 180 0.18 20.26 9.60
C ILE A 180 0.85 20.05 10.95
N VAL A 181 2.11 19.63 10.95
CA VAL A 181 2.93 19.54 12.14
C VAL A 181 4.12 20.48 12.01
N PHE A 182 4.42 21.16 13.12
CA PHE A 182 5.62 21.94 13.32
C PHE A 182 6.54 21.15 14.24
N ASP A 183 7.53 20.45 13.68
CA ASP A 183 8.46 19.63 14.46
C ASP A 183 9.78 20.39 14.71
N PHE A 184 10.22 20.52 15.97
CA PHE A 184 11.43 21.26 16.36
C PHE A 184 12.19 20.61 17.50
N PRO A 185 13.52 20.41 17.34
CA PRO A 185 14.44 21.29 18.09
C PRO A 185 15.69 21.78 17.32
N GLN A 186 15.90 21.44 16.03
CA GLN A 186 17.22 21.61 15.38
C GLN A 186 17.23 22.36 14.02
N SER A 187 16.10 22.72 13.43
CA SER A 187 16.06 23.48 12.17
C SER A 187 15.60 24.93 12.38
N SER A 188 16.28 25.87 11.73
CA SER A 188 15.88 27.27 11.58
C SER A 188 15.99 27.63 10.10
N PRO A 189 14.88 27.86 9.37
CA PRO A 189 13.49 27.98 9.83
C PRO A 189 12.80 26.66 10.29
N PRO A 190 11.59 26.77 10.87
CA PRO A 190 10.75 25.64 11.24
C PRO A 190 10.61 24.59 10.15
N ASN A 191 10.71 23.31 10.51
CA ASN A 191 10.29 22.25 9.61
C ASN A 191 8.77 22.14 9.69
N ILE A 192 8.09 22.41 8.58
CA ILE A 192 6.62 22.32 8.47
C ILE A 192 6.32 21.09 7.63
N MET A 193 5.65 20.11 8.23
CA MET A 193 5.22 18.90 7.54
C MET A 193 3.71 18.96 7.35
N TYR A 194 3.27 19.01 6.09
CA TYR A 194 1.87 18.89 5.72
C TYR A 194 1.49 17.43 5.52
N SER A 195 0.23 17.08 5.77
CA SER A 195 -0.29 15.78 5.37
C SER A 195 -0.50 15.75 3.85
N GLY A 196 -0.05 14.70 3.16
CA GLY A 196 -0.18 14.68 1.70
C GLY A 196 0.43 13.50 0.96
N ILE A 197 0.35 13.58 -0.37
CA ILE A 197 0.90 12.59 -1.30
C ILE A 197 1.81 13.32 -2.29
N ALA A 198 3.05 12.86 -2.45
CA ALA A 198 4.03 13.54 -3.30
C ALA A 198 4.89 12.56 -4.13
N ALA A 199 4.94 12.78 -5.44
CA ALA A 199 5.88 12.13 -6.34
C ALA A 199 6.81 13.19 -6.92
N ASN A 200 8.09 13.17 -6.55
CA ASN A 200 9.06 14.19 -6.95
C ASN A 200 10.17 13.57 -7.82
N VAL A 201 10.54 14.24 -8.91
CA VAL A 201 11.65 13.83 -9.79
C VAL A 201 12.68 14.94 -9.85
N ARG A 202 13.92 14.66 -9.48
CA ARG A 202 15.02 15.65 -9.58
C ARG A 202 15.41 15.92 -11.04
N PRO A 203 16.02 17.08 -11.38
CA PRO A 203 16.28 17.54 -12.75
C PRO A 203 17.09 16.60 -13.67
N PHE A 204 17.69 15.53 -13.14
CA PHE A 204 18.44 14.52 -13.90
C PHE A 204 17.70 13.17 -14.02
N GLY A 205 16.47 13.04 -13.53
CA GLY A 205 15.64 11.85 -13.68
C GLY A 205 14.71 11.95 -14.90
N THR A 206 14.46 10.83 -15.58
CA THR A 206 13.49 10.76 -16.69
C THR A 206 12.13 10.33 -16.17
N SER A 207 11.11 11.20 -16.27
CA SER A 207 9.78 10.95 -15.71
C SER A 207 8.88 10.09 -16.62
N ARG A 208 8.31 9.01 -16.06
CA ARG A 208 6.93 8.57 -16.35
C ARG A 208 6.03 8.62 -15.10
N GLY A 209 6.57 9.02 -13.95
CA GLY A 209 5.86 9.04 -12.67
C GLY A 209 5.02 10.31 -12.53
N GLY A 210 3.73 10.13 -12.28
CA GLY A 210 2.81 11.15 -11.78
C GLY A 210 1.99 10.56 -10.64
N ALA A 211 1.42 11.41 -9.78
CA ALA A 211 0.39 10.99 -8.84
C ALA A 211 -0.93 10.84 -9.62
N GLY A 212 -1.38 9.60 -9.84
CA GLY A 212 -2.64 9.31 -10.52
C GLY A 212 -3.76 9.13 -9.50
N TYR A 213 -4.84 9.89 -9.64
CA TYR A 213 -6.09 9.68 -8.90
C TYR A 213 -7.13 9.12 -9.86
N HIS A 214 -7.74 7.98 -9.52
CA HIS A 214 -8.91 7.45 -10.22
C HIS A 214 -10.16 7.80 -9.41
N GLN A 215 -10.97 8.74 -9.90
CA GLN A 215 -12.29 9.01 -9.32
C GLN A 215 -13.24 7.87 -9.72
N CYS A 216 -13.85 7.20 -8.76
CA CYS A 216 -15.03 6.39 -9.05
C CYS A 216 -16.28 7.27 -8.96
N SER A 217 -17.08 7.28 -10.02
CA SER A 217 -18.38 7.93 -10.05
C SER A 217 -19.32 7.29 -9.03
N GLY A 218 -19.77 8.06 -8.05
CA GLY A 218 -20.96 7.72 -7.27
C GLY A 218 -22.19 7.76 -8.19
N ASN A 219 -23.06 6.75 -8.03
CA ASN A 219 -24.46 6.86 -8.45
C ASN A 219 -25.22 7.79 -7.50
#